data_AF-A0A519H7G7-F1
#
_entry.id   AF-A0A519H7G7-F1
#
_cell.length_a   1.000
_cell.length_b   1.000
_cell.length_c   1.000
_cell.angle_alpha   90.00
_cell.angle_beta   90.00
_cell.angle_gamma   90.00
#
_symmetry.space_group_name_H-M   'P 1'
#
loop_
_entity.id
_entity.type
_entity.pdbx_description
1 polymer ?
#
loop_
_entity_poly.entity_id
_entity_poly.type
_entity_poly.pdbx_seq_one_letter_code
_entity_poly.pdbx_strand_id
1 'polypeptide(L)'
;MTSPRWVAYDTLRAVHDSDAYANLLLPREIAKAGLSGPDAALATELAYGTLRRQGTYDAVIADAAGRGVDEIDPPVLDALRLGVHQLLSMRVPSHAAVNETVRQVRKSSGSGASGFANAVLRRVSERSSEDWLERLDTIARSDDERLALRHAHP
;
A
#
# COMPACT_ATOMS: atom_id res chain seq x y z
N MET A 1 -18.06 -12.82 -4.61
CA MET A 1 -17.92 -11.37 -4.88
C MET A 1 -16.46 -10.99 -4.66
N THR A 2 -15.87 -10.24 -5.58
CA THR A 2 -14.47 -9.77 -5.45
C THR A 2 -14.42 -8.66 -4.41
N SER A 3 -13.46 -8.73 -3.47
CA SER A 3 -13.34 -7.70 -2.43
C SER A 3 -12.86 -6.36 -3.02
N PRO A 4 -13.28 -5.20 -2.47
CA PRO A 4 -12.72 -3.90 -2.83
C PRO A 4 -11.19 -3.83 -2.75
N ARG A 5 -10.59 -4.52 -1.77
CA ARG A 5 -9.13 -4.61 -1.60
C ARG A 5 -8.46 -5.39 -2.73
N TRP A 6 -9.13 -6.39 -3.28
CA TRP A 6 -8.62 -7.14 -4.42
C TRP A 6 -8.66 -6.30 -5.69
N VAL A 7 -9.75 -5.56 -5.93
CA VAL A 7 -9.84 -4.62 -7.06
C VAL A 7 -8.76 -3.54 -6.99
N ALA A 8 -8.53 -2.97 -5.79
CA ALA A 8 -7.48 -1.99 -5.60
C ALA A 8 -6.09 -2.59 -5.84
N TYR A 9 -5.80 -3.77 -5.29
CA TYR A 9 -4.54 -4.47 -5.51
C TYR A 9 -4.28 -4.79 -6.98
N ASP A 10 -5.25 -5.36 -7.69
CA ASP A 10 -5.12 -5.68 -9.11
C ASP A 10 -4.89 -4.41 -9.95
N THR A 11 -5.51 -3.30 -9.56
CA THR A 11 -5.26 -1.98 -10.17
C THR A 11 -3.82 -1.52 -9.96
N LEU A 12 -3.30 -1.61 -8.72
CA LEU A 12 -1.91 -1.26 -8.41
C LEU A 12 -0.94 -2.11 -9.23
N ARG A 13 -1.12 -3.44 -9.22
CA ARG A 13 -0.33 -4.39 -10.01
C ARG A 13 -0.27 -3.98 -11.48
N ALA A 14 -1.41 -3.68 -12.09
CA ALA A 14 -1.48 -3.32 -13.50
C ALA A 14 -0.84 -1.96 -13.82
N VAL A 15 -0.96 -0.97 -12.91
CA VAL A 15 -0.28 0.32 -13.05
C VAL A 15 1.23 0.13 -13.03
N HIS A 16 1.76 -0.68 -12.11
CA HIS A 16 3.19 -0.91 -11.97
C HIS A 16 3.78 -1.86 -13.02
N ASP A 17 3.04 -2.88 -13.46
CA ASP A 17 3.52 -3.86 -14.43
C ASP A 17 3.41 -3.37 -15.89
N SER A 18 2.44 -2.51 -16.21
CA SER A 18 2.05 -2.21 -17.61
C SER A 18 1.93 -0.72 -17.94
N ASP A 19 2.41 0.17 -17.05
CA ASP A 19 2.25 1.64 -17.17
C ASP A 19 0.78 2.06 -17.44
N ALA A 20 -0.16 1.26 -16.92
CA ALA A 20 -1.57 1.47 -17.13
C ALA A 20 -2.04 2.69 -16.33
N TYR A 21 -2.84 3.54 -16.94
CA TYR A 21 -3.40 4.69 -16.25
C TYR A 21 -4.51 4.27 -15.28
N ALA A 22 -4.26 4.48 -13.97
CA ALA A 22 -5.18 4.07 -12.90
C ALA A 22 -6.59 4.66 -13.08
N ASN A 23 -6.70 5.90 -13.57
CA ASN A 23 -7.98 6.57 -13.82
C ASN A 23 -8.81 5.94 -14.94
N LEU A 24 -8.19 5.18 -15.83
CA LEU A 24 -8.88 4.44 -16.89
C LEU A 24 -9.20 3.01 -16.45
N LEU A 25 -8.30 2.39 -15.68
CA LEU A 25 -8.42 0.99 -15.29
C LEU A 25 -9.41 0.78 -14.13
N LEU A 26 -9.29 1.57 -13.05
CA LEU A 26 -10.02 1.33 -11.82
C LEU A 26 -11.56 1.35 -12.01
N PRO A 27 -12.17 2.31 -12.74
CA PRO A 27 -13.60 2.28 -12.98
C PRO A 27 -14.07 1.01 -13.71
N ARG A 28 -13.25 0.47 -14.62
CA ARG A 28 -13.55 -0.75 -15.38
C ARG A 28 -13.49 -1.98 -14.47
N GLU A 29 -12.48 -2.08 -13.62
CA GLU A 29 -12.35 -3.21 -12.68
C GLU A 29 -13.43 -3.16 -11.58
N ILE A 30 -13.81 -1.96 -11.09
CA ILE A 30 -14.96 -1.78 -10.18
C ILE A 30 -16.25 -2.28 -10.83
N ALA A 31 -16.54 -1.88 -12.07
CA ALA A 31 -17.73 -2.31 -12.79
C ALA A 31 -17.74 -3.82 -13.06
N LYS A 32 -16.60 -4.38 -13.50
CA LYS A 32 -16.42 -5.82 -13.74
C LYS A 32 -16.60 -6.66 -12.47
N ALA A 33 -16.16 -6.14 -11.32
CA ALA A 33 -16.34 -6.79 -10.02
C ALA A 33 -17.77 -6.64 -9.46
N GLY A 34 -18.61 -5.81 -10.09
CA GLY A 34 -19.97 -5.51 -9.62
C GLY A 34 -20.00 -4.71 -8.33
N LEU A 35 -18.94 -3.96 -8.01
CA LEU A 35 -18.89 -3.14 -6.80
C LEU A 35 -19.71 -1.86 -6.98
N SER A 36 -20.42 -1.45 -5.93
CA SER A 36 -21.25 -0.25 -5.93
C SER A 36 -21.24 0.41 -4.55
N GLY A 37 -21.66 1.68 -4.49
CA GLY A 37 -21.82 2.41 -3.24
C GLY A 37 -20.55 2.37 -2.36
N PRO A 38 -20.64 1.97 -1.08
CA PRO A 38 -19.51 1.93 -0.16
C PRO A 38 -18.33 1.07 -0.64
N ASP A 39 -18.59 -0.04 -1.32
CA ASP A 39 -17.53 -0.95 -1.80
C ASP A 39 -16.75 -0.35 -2.97
N ALA A 40 -17.44 0.34 -3.90
CA ALA A 40 -16.78 1.06 -4.98
C ALA A 40 -15.97 2.26 -4.45
N ALA A 41 -16.51 2.97 -3.46
CA ALA A 41 -15.81 4.05 -2.78
C ALA A 41 -14.56 3.54 -2.04
N LEU A 42 -14.66 2.39 -1.37
CA LEU A 42 -13.53 1.76 -0.69
C LEU A 42 -12.42 1.35 -1.68
N ALA A 43 -12.78 0.71 -2.80
CA ALA A 43 -11.80 0.36 -3.84
C ALA A 43 -11.12 1.60 -4.42
N THR A 44 -11.88 2.69 -4.61
CA THR A 44 -11.40 3.97 -5.11
C THR A 44 -10.38 4.61 -4.17
N GLU A 45 -10.72 4.74 -2.88
CA GLU A 45 -9.79 5.33 -1.90
C GLU A 45 -8.54 4.47 -1.76
N LEU A 46 -8.69 3.15 -1.68
CA LEU A 46 -7.57 2.24 -1.56
C LEU A 46 -6.58 2.37 -2.73
N ALA A 47 -7.06 2.37 -3.97
CA ALA A 47 -6.18 2.45 -5.13
C ALA A 47 -5.52 3.83 -5.27
N TYR A 48 -6.31 4.90 -5.30
CA TYR A 48 -5.76 6.24 -5.51
C TYR A 48 -5.00 6.76 -4.30
N GLY A 49 -5.46 6.46 -3.09
CA GLY A 49 -4.77 6.82 -1.86
C GLY A 49 -3.41 6.15 -1.75
N THR A 50 -3.29 4.90 -2.19
CA THR A 50 -2.01 4.19 -2.26
C THR A 50 -1.06 4.82 -3.28
N LEU A 51 -1.52 5.02 -4.53
CA LEU A 51 -0.69 5.63 -5.59
C LEU A 51 -0.22 7.04 -5.23
N ARG A 52 -1.12 7.86 -4.68
CA ARG A 52 -0.84 9.25 -4.30
C ARG A 52 0.27 9.37 -3.27
N ARG A 53 0.49 8.36 -2.43
CA ARG A 53 1.48 8.37 -1.33
C ARG A 53 2.55 7.29 -1.49
N GLN A 54 2.74 6.79 -2.71
CA GLN A 54 3.62 5.66 -2.97
C GLN A 54 5.05 5.91 -2.47
N GLY A 55 5.65 7.07 -2.76
CA GLY A 55 7.01 7.38 -2.32
C GLY A 55 7.17 7.37 -0.80
N THR A 56 6.20 7.95 -0.08
CA THR A 56 6.16 7.90 1.39
C THR A 56 6.03 6.45 1.89
N TYR A 57 5.14 5.66 1.29
CA TYR A 57 4.94 4.27 1.70
C TYR A 57 6.13 3.39 1.38
N ASP A 58 6.83 3.63 0.27
CA ASP A 58 8.06 2.92 -0.08
C ASP A 58 9.15 3.17 0.96
N ALA A 59 9.31 4.42 1.41
CA ALA A 59 10.26 4.75 2.47
C ALA A 59 9.89 4.11 3.82
N VAL A 60 8.60 4.13 4.20
CA VAL A 60 8.10 3.43 5.39
C VAL A 60 8.35 1.93 5.29
N ILE A 61 8.07 1.32 4.14
CA ILE A 61 8.26 -0.11 3.91
C ILE A 61 9.75 -0.47 3.96
N ALA A 62 10.62 0.33 3.35
CA ALA A 62 12.06 0.08 3.34
C ALA A 62 12.63 0.07 4.77
N ASP A 63 12.30 1.09 5.56
CA ASP A 63 12.72 1.17 6.96
C ASP A 63 12.13 0.03 7.81
N ALA A 64 10.82 -0.25 7.65
CA ALA A 64 10.18 -1.33 8.39
C ALA A 64 10.67 -2.72 7.96
N ALA A 65 11.05 -2.92 6.70
CA ALA A 65 11.59 -4.19 6.20
C ALA A 65 13.08 -4.36 6.48
N GLY A 66 13.81 -3.26 6.68
CA GLY A 66 15.27 -3.26 6.82
C GLY A 66 16.00 -3.59 5.51
N ARG A 67 15.37 -3.37 4.36
CA ARG A 67 15.91 -3.61 3.01
C ARG A 67 15.25 -2.70 1.98
N GLY A 68 15.88 -2.51 0.83
CA GLY A 68 15.33 -1.72 -0.26
C GLY A 68 14.01 -2.31 -0.77
N VAL A 69 13.09 -1.44 -1.23
CA VAL A 69 11.83 -1.92 -1.83
C VAL A 69 12.05 -2.65 -3.16
N ASP A 70 13.16 -2.38 -3.84
CA ASP A 70 13.64 -3.09 -5.02
C ASP A 70 14.07 -4.53 -4.72
N GLU A 71 14.33 -4.86 -3.46
CA GLU A 71 14.62 -6.22 -2.99
C GLU A 71 13.35 -6.99 -2.57
N ILE A 72 12.17 -6.38 -2.71
CA ILE A 72 10.87 -6.97 -2.38
C ILE A 72 10.18 -7.38 -3.68
N ASP A 73 9.68 -8.62 -3.73
CA ASP A 73 8.91 -9.14 -4.85
C ASP A 73 7.73 -8.20 -5.18
N PRO A 74 7.60 -7.70 -6.42
CA PRO A 74 6.63 -6.65 -6.76
C PRO A 74 5.18 -6.91 -6.29
N PRO A 75 4.60 -8.12 -6.43
CA PRO A 75 3.25 -8.41 -5.92
C PRO A 75 3.16 -8.26 -4.40
N VAL A 76 4.22 -8.55 -3.66
CA VAL A 76 4.28 -8.36 -2.21
C VAL A 76 4.39 -6.88 -1.87
N LEU A 77 5.20 -6.12 -2.61
CA LEU A 77 5.36 -4.69 -2.42
C LEU A 77 4.04 -3.93 -2.63
N ASP A 78 3.26 -4.28 -3.65
CA ASP A 78 1.98 -3.62 -3.92
C ASP A 78 0.93 -3.92 -2.85
N ALA A 79 0.92 -5.15 -2.33
CA ALA A 79 0.10 -5.48 -1.17
C ALA A 79 0.57 -4.74 0.09
N LEU A 80 1.89 -4.61 0.32
CA LEU A 80 2.43 -3.84 1.44
C LEU A 80 2.04 -2.37 1.35
N ARG A 81 2.19 -1.72 0.20
CA ARG A 81 1.77 -0.33 -0.03
C ARG A 81 0.29 -0.14 0.31
N LEU A 82 -0.57 -1.04 -0.17
CA LEU A 82 -2.00 -1.05 0.14
C LEU A 82 -2.28 -1.25 1.64
N GLY A 83 -1.52 -2.12 2.30
CA GLY A 83 -1.60 -2.36 3.75
C GLY A 83 -1.17 -1.14 4.57
N VAL A 84 -0.07 -0.49 4.18
CA VAL A 84 0.45 0.73 4.81
C VAL A 84 -0.55 1.89 4.64
N HIS A 85 -1.15 2.04 3.46
CA HIS A 85 -2.20 3.04 3.25
C HIS A 85 -3.38 2.85 4.22
N GLN A 86 -3.85 1.62 4.39
CA GLN A 86 -4.91 1.30 5.35
C GLN A 86 -4.51 1.63 6.80
N LEU A 87 -3.26 1.35 7.19
CA LEU A 87 -2.77 1.58 8.54
C LEU A 87 -2.56 3.06 8.86
N LEU A 88 -2.00 3.82 7.92
CA LEU A 88 -1.51 5.18 8.19
C LEU A 88 -2.46 6.27 7.69
N SER A 89 -3.43 5.95 6.82
CA SER A 89 -4.25 6.96 6.16
C SER A 89 -5.74 6.66 6.17
N MET A 90 -6.16 5.53 6.75
CA MET A 90 -7.56 5.16 6.86
C MET A 90 -7.96 4.85 8.31
N ARG A 91 -9.26 4.95 8.60
CA ARG A 91 -9.84 4.56 9.89
C ARG A 91 -10.16 3.05 9.92
N VAL A 92 -9.16 2.22 9.63
CA VAL A 92 -9.29 0.75 9.66
C VAL A 92 -8.57 0.22 10.90
N PRO A 93 -9.18 -0.64 11.73
CA PRO A 93 -8.48 -1.26 12.85
C PRO A 93 -7.21 -1.97 12.39
N SER A 94 -6.08 -1.74 13.05
CA SER A 94 -4.77 -2.22 12.59
C SER A 94 -4.74 -3.74 12.37
N HIS A 95 -5.35 -4.51 13.27
CA HIS A 95 -5.44 -5.96 13.13
C HIS A 95 -6.21 -6.39 11.86
N ALA A 96 -7.25 -5.65 11.46
CA ALA A 96 -8.02 -5.95 10.27
C ALA A 96 -7.21 -5.64 9.00
N ALA A 97 -6.56 -4.47 8.95
CA ALA A 97 -5.68 -4.09 7.84
C ALA A 97 -4.54 -5.10 7.64
N VAL A 98 -3.86 -5.48 8.72
CA VAL A 98 -2.78 -6.48 8.72
C VAL A 98 -3.31 -7.83 8.23
N ASN A 99 -4.38 -8.35 8.85
CA ASN A 99 -4.91 -9.68 8.53
C ASN A 99 -5.40 -9.80 7.08
N GLU A 100 -6.11 -8.78 6.56
CA GLU A 100 -6.57 -8.78 5.16
C GLU A 100 -5.39 -8.76 4.19
N THR A 101 -4.41 -7.89 4.44
CA THR A 101 -3.25 -7.76 3.56
C THR A 101 -2.39 -9.02 3.58
N VAL A 102 -2.18 -9.63 4.75
CA VAL A 102 -1.45 -10.91 4.86
C VAL A 102 -2.17 -12.04 4.13
N ARG A 103 -3.51 -12.09 4.18
CA ARG A 103 -4.29 -13.05 3.38
C ARG A 103 -4.15 -12.80 1.89
N GLN A 104 -4.14 -11.54 1.47
CA GLN A 104 -3.94 -11.17 0.08
C GLN A 104 -2.56 -11.61 -0.42
N VAL A 105 -1.49 -11.30 0.31
CA VAL A 105 -0.12 -11.75 0.01
C VAL A 105 -0.03 -13.27 -0.03
N ARG A 106 -0.66 -13.96 0.93
CA ARG A 106 -0.66 -15.43 0.94
C ARG A 106 -1.28 -16.01 -0.33
N LYS A 107 -2.34 -15.38 -0.84
CA LYS A 107 -3.04 -15.82 -2.05
C LYS A 107 -2.29 -15.45 -3.34
N SER A 108 -1.60 -14.30 -3.39
CA SER A 108 -0.85 -13.88 -4.58
C SER A 108 0.56 -14.46 -4.67
N SER A 109 1.24 -14.62 -3.53
CA SER A 109 2.70 -14.85 -3.46
C SER A 109 3.10 -16.00 -2.52
N GLY A 110 2.12 -16.71 -1.93
CA GLY A 110 2.35 -17.89 -1.10
C GLY A 110 2.66 -17.62 0.38
N SER A 111 2.74 -18.70 1.16
CA SER A 111 2.83 -18.64 2.63
C SER A 111 4.11 -17.99 3.16
N GLY A 112 5.26 -18.18 2.50
CA GLY A 112 6.54 -17.57 2.91
C GLY A 112 6.48 -16.03 2.86
N ALA A 113 6.01 -15.47 1.75
CA ALA A 113 5.81 -14.03 1.59
C ALA A 113 4.81 -13.46 2.61
N SER A 114 3.78 -14.22 2.97
CA SER A 114 2.79 -13.77 3.96
C SER A 114 3.36 -13.55 5.35
N GLY A 115 4.35 -14.37 5.76
CA GLY A 115 5.06 -14.20 7.03
C GLY A 115 5.89 -12.91 7.05
N PHE A 116 6.60 -12.64 5.96
CA PHE A 116 7.34 -11.39 5.77
C PHE A 116 6.39 -10.17 5.81
N ALA A 117 5.31 -10.20 5.04
CA ALA A 117 4.34 -9.10 5.01
C ALA A 117 3.72 -8.83 6.39
N ASN A 118 3.42 -9.88 7.15
CA ASN A 118 2.92 -9.75 8.51
C ASN A 118 3.93 -9.06 9.43
N ALA A 119 5.20 -9.45 9.37
CA ALA A 119 6.25 -8.84 10.18
C ALA A 119 6.42 -7.34 9.86
N VAL A 120 6.45 -6.99 8.58
CA VAL A 120 6.54 -5.58 8.13
C VAL A 120 5.34 -4.77 8.59
N LEU A 121 4.11 -5.23 8.30
CA LEU A 121 2.91 -4.47 8.64
C LEU A 121 2.69 -4.33 10.15
N ARG A 122 3.11 -5.33 10.94
CA ARG A 122 3.11 -5.20 12.41
C ARG A 122 4.03 -4.08 12.86
N ARG A 123 5.26 -4.02 12.35
CA ARG A 123 6.20 -2.92 12.65
C ARG A 123 5.67 -1.56 12.22
N VAL A 124 5.00 -1.48 11.05
CA VAL A 124 4.34 -0.26 10.60
C VAL A 124 3.25 0.17 11.58
N SER A 125 2.44 -0.79 12.06
CA SER A 125 1.29 -0.51 12.95
C SER A 125 1.66 -0.06 14.38
N GLU A 126 2.94 -0.13 14.75
CA GLU A 126 3.44 0.31 16.07
C GLU A 126 3.58 1.83 16.19
N ARG A 127 3.46 2.56 15.08
CA ARG A 127 3.69 4.01 14.97
C ARG A 127 2.52 4.67 14.27
N SER A 128 2.22 5.90 14.65
CA SER A 128 1.26 6.74 13.94
C SER A 128 1.85 7.23 12.60
N SER A 129 1.00 7.81 11.74
CA SER A 129 1.48 8.44 10.51
C SER A 129 2.44 9.60 10.79
N GLU A 130 2.25 10.33 11.88
CA GLU A 130 3.10 11.46 12.26
C GLU A 130 4.47 10.97 12.73
N ASP A 131 4.51 9.94 13.59
CA ASP A 131 5.76 9.31 14.04
C ASP A 131 6.60 8.77 12.87
N TRP A 132 5.92 8.21 11.85
CA TRP A 132 6.59 7.74 10.64
C TRP A 132 7.21 8.89 9.84
N LEU A 133 6.49 9.99 9.66
CA LEU A 133 7.02 11.16 8.95
C LEU A 133 8.23 11.75 9.68
N GLU A 134 8.14 11.93 11.00
CA GLU A 134 9.26 12.42 11.81
C GLU A 134 10.48 11.51 11.69
N ARG A 135 10.27 10.19 11.77
CA ARG A 135 11.34 9.22 11.57
C ARG A 135 11.97 9.34 10.19
N LEU A 136 11.16 9.47 9.14
CA LEU A 136 11.66 9.62 7.77
C LEU A 136 12.47 10.92 7.61
N ASP A 137 12.09 12.01 8.26
CA ASP A 137 12.85 13.26 8.22
C ASP A 137 14.25 13.13 8.82
N THR A 138 14.40 12.33 9.88
CA THR A 138 15.70 12.12 10.52
C THR A 138 16.68 11.30 9.67
N ILE A 139 16.16 10.49 8.76
CA ILE A 139 16.97 9.64 7.87
C ILE A 139 17.08 10.20 6.44
N ALA A 140 16.32 11.24 6.11
CA ALA A 140 16.39 11.92 4.82
C ALA A 140 17.78 12.52 4.59
N ARG A 141 18.34 12.31 3.40
CA ARG A 141 19.69 12.73 3.02
C ARG A 141 19.75 14.17 2.51
N SER A 142 18.59 14.76 2.21
CA SER A 142 18.46 16.15 1.78
C SER A 142 17.11 16.76 2.19
N ASP A 143 17.03 18.10 2.13
CA ASP A 143 15.77 18.83 2.32
C ASP A 143 14.74 18.50 1.22
N ASP A 144 15.21 18.26 -0.01
CA ASP A 144 14.34 17.86 -1.13
C ASP A 144 13.74 16.46 -0.91
N GLU A 145 14.54 15.48 -0.47
CA GLU A 145 14.07 14.13 -0.12
C GLU A 145 13.05 14.21 1.02
N ARG A 146 13.28 15.10 2.00
CA ARG A 146 12.35 15.35 3.10
C ARG A 146 11.00 15.88 2.63
N LEU A 147 11.02 16.92 1.79
CA LEU A 147 9.81 17.54 1.24
C LEU A 147 9.03 16.56 0.36
N ALA A 148 9.75 15.78 -0.47
CA ALA A 148 9.18 14.74 -1.31
C ALA A 148 8.39 13.70 -0.49
N LEU A 149 8.99 13.21 0.61
CA LEU A 149 8.37 12.20 1.48
C LEU A 149 7.15 12.75 2.25
N ARG A 150 7.20 14.00 2.72
CA ARG A 150 6.09 14.63 3.45
C ARG A 150 4.90 14.96 2.55
N HIS A 151 5.18 15.46 1.35
CA HIS A 151 4.13 15.92 0.44
C HIS A 151 3.75 14.89 -0.63
N ALA A 152 4.42 13.74 -0.65
CA ALA A 152 4.27 12.70 -1.66
C ALA A 152 4.41 13.27 -3.10
N HIS A 153 5.40 14.14 -3.28
CA HIS A 153 5.76 14.73 -4.56
C HIS A 153 7.16 14.24 -4.96
N PRO A 154 7.41 13.94 -6.24
CA PRO A 154 8.75 13.65 -6.73
C PRO A 154 9.65 14.89 -6.70
#